data_AF-A0A6H2FNX4-F1
#
_entry.id   AF-A0A6H2FNX4-F1
#
_cell.length_a   1.000
_cell.length_b   1.000
_cell.length_c   1.000
_cell.angle_alpha   90.00
_cell.angle_beta   90.00
_cell.angle_gamma   90.00
#
_symmetry.space_group_name_H-M   'P 1'
#
loop_
_entity.id
_entity.type
_entity.pdbx_description
1 polymer ?
#
loop_
_entity_poly.entity_id
_entity_poly.type
_entity_poly.pdbx_seq_one_letter_code
_entity_poly.pdbx_strand_id
1 'polypeptide(L)'
;MHISHVIENPKGTYSATITSLSYGQAFLRVKIGDVVNKDLNERIDFVLPSIDNLELKADRDNLIAKVSQSINFLITVYDKHGKRFKFAQIDIRNIIARDRLGDVRKDSGKIHIEDITNQKSYDNDIFSLTTNINGELRIAISDPHGIGVRTTLEISANNYITKKINLIFTVSTSPNTLHAKMYGHMTDFLFVNGVKFERPVLASERLGDQVFHYLNEDWSKFTWYNGEAYCKSRNARLPTKDELFDFYKNHSGNDLLSNYGWPMVDRFNLVWTSTPIINMYFPDPLHFYINFLNSDIEKGITSNIFTVFCMQKDND
;
A
#
# COMPACT_ATOMS: atom_id res chain seq x y z
N MET A 1 24.30 -33.47 23.95
CA MET A 1 25.63 -32.85 24.21
C MET A 1 26.68 -33.74 23.60
N HIS A 2 27.68 -33.16 22.95
CA HIS A 2 28.79 -33.85 22.33
C HIS A 2 30.09 -33.20 22.79
N ILE A 3 31.10 -34.02 23.06
CA ILE A 3 32.45 -33.59 23.41
C ILE A 3 33.38 -34.22 22.38
N SER A 4 34.24 -33.41 21.76
CA SER A 4 35.24 -33.91 20.82
C SER A 4 36.26 -34.79 21.53
N HIS A 5 37.09 -35.50 20.75
CA HIS A 5 38.30 -36.10 21.32
C HIS A 5 39.16 -35.03 22.01
N VAL A 6 39.75 -35.42 23.14
CA VAL A 6 40.71 -34.59 23.88
C VAL A 6 42.02 -34.59 23.13
N ILE A 7 42.57 -33.41 22.90
CA ILE A 7 43.86 -33.18 22.25
C ILE A 7 44.86 -32.80 23.31
N GLU A 8 45.97 -33.52 23.38
CA GLU A 8 47.13 -33.16 24.20
C GLU A 8 47.96 -32.08 23.48
N ASN A 9 48.32 -31.03 24.22
CA ASN A 9 49.07 -29.88 23.75
C ASN A 9 50.39 -29.76 24.54
N PRO A 10 51.38 -28.99 24.04
CA PRO A 10 52.64 -28.77 24.75
C PRO A 10 52.44 -28.28 26.19
N LYS A 11 53.45 -28.54 27.04
CA LYS A 11 53.46 -28.15 28.46
C LYS A 11 52.33 -28.78 29.30
N GLY A 12 51.86 -29.98 28.92
CA GLY A 12 50.89 -30.75 29.71
C GLY A 12 49.49 -30.15 29.72
N THR A 13 49.10 -29.44 28.66
CA THR A 13 47.76 -28.85 28.53
C THR A 13 46.88 -29.72 27.64
N TYR A 14 45.57 -29.70 27.85
CA TYR A 14 44.62 -30.52 27.11
C TYR A 14 43.42 -29.68 26.65
N SER A 15 42.92 -29.92 25.45
CA SER A 15 41.79 -29.17 24.89
C SER A 15 40.75 -30.10 24.27
N ALA A 16 39.47 -29.75 24.42
CA ALA A 16 38.35 -30.40 23.73
C ALA A 16 37.28 -29.35 23.42
N THR A 17 36.48 -29.60 22.39
CA THR A 17 35.31 -28.78 22.03
C THR A 17 34.05 -29.45 22.54
N ILE A 18 33.17 -28.68 23.16
CA ILE A 18 31.88 -29.16 23.69
C ILE A 18 30.76 -28.45 22.96
N THR A 19 29.81 -29.21 22.41
CA THR A 19 28.63 -28.70 21.73
C THR A 19 27.35 -29.28 22.32
N SER A 20 26.26 -28.52 22.32
CA SER A 20 24.95 -29.01 22.75
C SER A 20 23.88 -28.55 21.77
N LEU A 21 22.91 -29.43 21.53
CA LEU A 21 21.65 -29.11 20.83
C LEU A 21 20.50 -28.84 21.81
N SER A 22 20.76 -28.98 23.11
CA SER A 22 19.79 -28.78 24.19
C SER A 22 20.29 -27.68 25.13
N TYR A 23 19.37 -26.86 25.62
CA TYR A 23 19.64 -25.85 26.63
C TYR A 23 19.77 -26.49 28.02
N GLY A 24 20.45 -25.79 28.93
CA GLY A 24 20.60 -26.20 30.32
C GLY A 24 22.03 -26.10 30.82
N GLN A 25 22.23 -26.54 32.05
CA GLN A 25 23.53 -26.50 32.70
C GLN A 25 24.24 -27.84 32.53
N ALA A 26 25.53 -27.78 32.27
CA ALA A 26 26.40 -28.94 32.40
C ALA A 26 27.56 -28.63 33.33
N PHE A 27 27.95 -29.65 34.07
CA PHE A 27 29.11 -29.62 34.94
C PHE A 27 30.21 -30.45 34.28
N LEU A 28 31.36 -29.82 34.08
CA LEU A 28 32.53 -30.49 33.59
C LEU A 28 33.16 -31.31 34.70
N ARG A 29 33.50 -32.56 34.37
CA ARG A 29 34.34 -33.41 35.20
C ARG A 29 35.47 -33.93 34.33
N VAL A 30 36.70 -33.81 34.84
CA VAL A 30 37.89 -34.31 34.17
C VAL A 30 38.33 -35.60 34.86
N LYS A 31 38.72 -36.59 34.06
CA LYS A 31 39.26 -37.86 34.54
C LYS A 31 40.63 -38.09 33.92
N ILE A 32 41.61 -38.52 34.71
CA ILE A 32 42.93 -38.96 34.24
C ILE A 32 43.04 -40.45 34.60
N GLY A 33 43.02 -41.32 33.60
CA GLY A 33 42.89 -42.77 33.81
C GLY A 33 41.59 -43.12 34.55
N ASP A 34 41.71 -43.71 35.74
CA ASP A 34 40.58 -44.03 36.62
C ASP A 34 40.24 -42.99 37.69
N VAL A 35 41.04 -41.93 37.79
CA VAL A 35 40.89 -40.91 38.83
C VAL A 35 40.07 -39.74 38.31
N VAL A 36 38.93 -39.47 38.93
CA VAL A 36 38.15 -38.25 38.70
C VAL A 36 38.78 -37.10 39.47
N ASN A 37 39.12 -36.02 38.77
CA ASN A 37 39.53 -34.77 39.39
C ASN A 37 38.31 -34.14 40.09
N LYS A 38 38.34 -34.09 41.42
CA LYS A 38 37.25 -33.56 42.24
C LYS A 38 37.34 -32.05 42.45
N ASP A 39 38.49 -31.45 42.17
CA ASP A 39 38.75 -30.02 42.36
C ASP A 39 38.27 -29.19 41.17
N LEU A 40 38.11 -29.82 40.00
CA LEU A 40 37.59 -29.19 38.79
C LEU A 40 36.06 -29.40 38.71
N ASN A 41 35.30 -28.35 39.05
CA ASN A 41 33.84 -28.31 38.96
C ASN A 41 33.38 -27.10 38.15
N GLU A 42 33.83 -27.02 36.90
CA GLU A 42 33.49 -25.92 36.01
C GLU A 42 32.06 -26.07 35.48
N ARG A 43 31.29 -25.00 35.56
CA ARG A 43 29.91 -24.95 35.05
C ARG A 43 29.91 -24.34 33.66
N ILE A 44 29.25 -25.01 32.71
CA ILE A 44 28.90 -24.47 31.40
C ILE A 44 27.39 -24.32 31.32
N ASP A 45 26.94 -23.09 31.09
CA ASP A 45 25.53 -22.79 30.83
C ASP A 45 25.28 -22.77 29.31
N PHE A 46 24.60 -23.79 28.78
CA PHE A 46 24.11 -23.81 27.40
C PHE A 46 22.79 -23.04 27.35
N VAL A 47 22.88 -21.75 27.07
CA VAL A 47 21.70 -20.89 26.94
C VAL A 47 21.04 -21.07 25.59
N LEU A 48 19.71 -20.84 25.53
CA LEU A 48 19.04 -20.64 24.26
C LEU A 48 19.79 -19.54 23.49
N PRO A 49 20.07 -19.73 22.20
CA PRO A 49 20.65 -18.65 21.42
C PRO A 49 19.65 -17.47 21.46
N SER A 50 20.09 -16.35 22.02
CA SER A 50 19.27 -15.15 22.17
C SER A 50 19.34 -14.38 20.87
N ILE A 51 18.19 -14.18 20.25
CA ILE A 51 18.02 -13.18 19.21
C ILE A 51 18.18 -11.80 19.87
N ASP A 52 18.80 -10.87 19.16
CA ASP A 52 19.11 -9.51 19.64
C ASP A 52 18.66 -8.42 18.64
N ASN A 53 18.60 -8.75 17.35
CA ASN A 53 18.09 -7.82 16.35
C ASN A 53 17.27 -8.53 15.26
N LEU A 54 16.29 -7.81 14.74
CA LEU A 54 15.45 -8.16 13.60
C LEU A 54 15.58 -7.05 12.55
N GLU A 55 16.26 -7.31 11.44
CA GLU A 55 16.40 -6.35 10.34
C GLU A 55 15.35 -6.65 9.27
N LEU A 56 14.70 -5.59 8.75
CA LEU A 56 13.80 -5.66 7.60
C LEU A 56 14.32 -4.67 6.55
N LYS A 57 14.73 -5.20 5.40
CA LYS A 57 15.17 -4.38 4.27
C LYS A 57 14.18 -4.51 3.12
N ALA A 58 13.51 -3.42 2.77
CA ALA A 58 12.63 -3.36 1.62
C ALA A 58 13.41 -3.19 0.31
N ASP A 59 12.79 -3.53 -0.82
CA ASP A 59 13.30 -3.29 -2.18
C ASP A 59 13.16 -1.83 -2.65
N ARG A 60 12.69 -0.95 -1.77
CA ARG A 60 12.38 0.46 -2.04
C ARG A 60 12.45 1.30 -0.75
N ASP A 61 12.66 2.60 -0.92
CA ASP A 61 12.81 3.53 0.21
C ASP A 61 11.47 3.91 0.84
N ASN A 62 10.43 4.11 0.03
CA ASN A 62 9.09 4.37 0.52
C ASN A 62 8.29 3.07 0.57
N LEU A 63 7.65 2.76 1.70
CA LEU A 63 6.82 1.58 1.84
C LEU A 63 5.43 1.80 1.20
N ILE A 64 5.44 2.25 -0.06
CA ILE A 64 4.29 2.62 -0.87
C ILE A 64 4.31 1.78 -2.15
N ALA A 65 3.18 1.21 -2.51
CA ALA A 65 2.97 0.48 -3.75
C ALA A 65 1.56 0.72 -4.27
N LYS A 66 1.26 0.30 -5.50
CA LYS A 66 -0.12 0.16 -5.97
C LYS A 66 -0.71 -1.14 -5.42
N VAL A 67 -2.04 -1.24 -5.29
CA VAL A 67 -2.71 -2.50 -4.89
C VAL A 67 -2.38 -3.69 -5.79
N SER A 68 -2.02 -3.45 -7.06
CA SER A 68 -1.58 -4.47 -8.03
C SER A 68 -0.09 -4.82 -7.93
N GLN A 69 0.64 -4.24 -6.99
CA GLN A 69 2.09 -4.42 -6.82
C GLN A 69 2.41 -4.97 -5.44
N SER A 70 3.57 -5.61 -5.34
CA SER A 70 4.13 -6.08 -4.07
C SER A 70 5.29 -5.20 -3.62
N ILE A 71 5.56 -5.19 -2.31
CA ILE A 71 6.79 -4.68 -1.70
C ILE A 71 7.58 -5.89 -1.22
N ASN A 72 8.80 -6.04 -1.71
CA ASN A 72 9.64 -7.17 -1.33
C ASN A 72 10.49 -6.83 -0.11
N PHE A 73 10.58 -7.76 0.82
CA PHE A 73 11.39 -7.63 2.02
C PHE A 73 12.41 -8.76 2.14
N LEU A 74 13.63 -8.40 2.52
CA LEU A 74 14.61 -9.29 3.11
C LEU A 74 14.60 -9.09 4.62
N ILE A 75 14.14 -10.13 5.34
CA ILE A 75 14.15 -10.19 6.79
C ILE A 75 15.40 -10.97 7.22
N THR A 76 16.19 -10.39 8.12
CA THR A 76 17.38 -11.04 8.69
C THR A 76 17.33 -10.95 10.21
N VAL A 77 17.55 -12.08 10.87
CA VAL A 77 17.59 -12.15 12.34
C VAL A 77 19.03 -12.28 12.79
N TYR A 78 19.42 -11.56 13.84
CA TYR A 78 20.77 -11.61 14.40
C TYR A 78 20.73 -12.00 15.87
N ASP A 79 21.74 -12.76 16.29
CA ASP A 79 22.02 -13.01 17.70
C ASP A 79 22.75 -11.83 18.36
N LYS A 80 22.93 -11.91 19.69
CA LYS A 80 23.65 -10.90 20.50
C LYS A 80 25.11 -10.66 20.10
N HIS A 81 25.67 -11.47 19.22
CA HIS A 81 27.03 -11.33 18.70
C HIS A 81 27.04 -10.75 17.28
N GLY A 82 25.88 -10.33 16.75
CA GLY A 82 25.73 -9.80 15.40
C GLY A 82 25.81 -10.88 14.31
N LYS A 83 25.72 -12.17 14.67
CA LYS A 83 25.71 -13.26 13.70
C LYS A 83 24.28 -13.60 13.31
N ARG A 84 24.08 -13.94 12.04
CA ARG A 84 22.77 -14.33 11.52
C ARG A 84 22.24 -15.58 12.23
N PHE A 85 21.02 -15.47 12.75
CA PHE A 85 20.29 -16.51 13.45
C PHE A 85 19.49 -17.33 12.44
N LYS A 86 19.79 -18.64 12.38
CA LYS A 86 19.20 -19.57 11.41
C LYS A 86 17.89 -20.12 11.92
N PHE A 87 16.95 -20.39 11.03
CA PHE A 87 15.68 -21.04 11.36
C PHE A 87 14.87 -20.35 12.48
N ALA A 88 15.02 -19.04 12.64
CA ALA A 88 14.14 -18.23 13.47
C ALA A 88 12.72 -18.28 12.91
N GLN A 89 11.74 -18.51 13.78
CA GLN A 89 10.33 -18.31 13.52
C GLN A 89 10.05 -16.82 13.42
N ILE A 90 9.35 -16.42 12.36
CA ILE A 90 8.89 -15.07 12.09
C ILE A 90 7.37 -15.08 12.07
N ASP A 91 6.75 -14.37 13.01
CA ASP A 91 5.30 -14.18 12.98
C ASP A 91 4.97 -12.77 12.47
N ILE A 92 4.14 -12.67 11.44
CA ILE A 92 3.64 -11.40 10.88
C ILE A 92 2.15 -11.31 11.18
N ARG A 93 1.71 -10.17 11.71
CA ARG A 93 0.32 -9.92 12.06
C ARG A 93 -0.16 -8.61 11.46
N ASN A 94 -1.33 -8.64 10.82
CA ASN A 94 -2.04 -7.42 10.47
C ASN A 94 -2.66 -6.84 11.74
N ILE A 95 -2.26 -5.62 12.10
CA ILE A 95 -2.75 -4.96 13.30
C ILE A 95 -3.97 -4.09 12.96
N ILE A 96 -3.83 -3.24 11.95
CA ILE A 96 -4.83 -2.22 11.65
C ILE A 96 -4.59 -1.61 10.27
N ALA A 97 -5.69 -1.39 9.53
CA ALA A 97 -5.71 -0.58 8.32
C ALA A 97 -6.41 0.75 8.61
N ARG A 98 -5.81 1.85 8.14
CA ARG A 98 -6.40 3.19 8.19
C ARG A 98 -6.40 3.84 6.83
N ASP A 99 -7.42 4.63 6.56
CA ASP A 99 -7.41 5.50 5.39
C ASP A 99 -6.48 6.71 5.58
N ARG A 100 -6.50 7.65 4.63
CA ARG A 100 -5.61 8.82 4.63
C ARG A 100 -5.95 9.80 5.75
N LEU A 101 -7.22 9.86 6.17
CA LEU A 101 -7.69 10.73 7.24
C LEU A 101 -7.45 10.12 8.64
N GLY A 102 -7.09 8.83 8.70
CA GLY A 102 -6.74 8.13 9.92
C GLY A 102 -7.87 7.27 10.48
N ASP A 103 -9.00 7.18 9.77
CA ASP A 103 -10.12 6.35 10.17
C ASP A 103 -9.82 4.87 9.92
N VAL A 104 -10.31 4.02 10.82
CA VAL A 104 -10.06 2.58 10.76
C VAL A 104 -10.92 1.95 9.67
N ARG A 105 -10.30 1.21 8.76
CA ARG A 105 -10.95 0.55 7.62
C ARG A 105 -10.98 -0.96 7.81
N LYS A 106 -12.14 -1.48 8.17
CA LYS A 106 -12.38 -2.93 8.32
C LYS A 106 -12.86 -3.61 7.05
N ASP A 107 -13.17 -2.80 6.04
CA ASP A 107 -13.68 -3.17 4.72
C ASP A 107 -12.58 -3.26 3.65
N SER A 108 -11.32 -2.99 4.01
CA SER A 108 -10.19 -3.22 3.10
C SER A 108 -9.92 -4.71 2.91
N GLY A 109 -9.35 -5.06 1.75
CA GLY A 109 -8.81 -6.38 1.47
C GLY A 109 -7.81 -6.87 2.52
N LYS A 110 -7.63 -8.19 2.54
CA LYS A 110 -6.60 -8.82 3.37
C LYS A 110 -5.24 -8.69 2.69
N ILE A 111 -4.21 -8.47 3.51
CA ILE A 111 -2.83 -8.52 3.06
C ILE A 111 -2.50 -9.94 2.59
N HIS A 112 -1.86 -10.02 1.44
CA HIS A 112 -1.30 -11.22 0.87
C HIS A 112 0.20 -11.27 1.13
N ILE A 113 0.72 -12.44 1.52
CA ILE A 113 2.16 -12.67 1.67
C ILE A 113 2.59 -13.88 0.85
N GLU A 114 3.56 -13.66 -0.03
CA GLU A 114 4.31 -14.71 -0.70
C GLU A 114 5.64 -14.94 0.03
N ASP A 115 5.84 -16.14 0.56
CA ASP A 115 7.12 -16.64 1.04
C ASP A 115 7.95 -17.12 -0.15
N ILE A 116 8.76 -16.21 -0.69
CA ILE A 116 9.69 -16.45 -1.81
C ILE A 116 10.73 -17.50 -1.42
N THR A 117 11.09 -17.58 -0.14
CA THR A 117 12.14 -18.49 0.33
C THR A 117 11.71 -19.94 0.28
N ASN A 118 10.46 -20.21 0.63
CA ASN A 118 9.89 -21.56 0.66
C ASN A 118 8.86 -21.83 -0.45
N GLN A 119 8.66 -20.87 -1.37
CA GLN A 119 7.71 -20.92 -2.48
C GLN A 119 6.28 -21.25 -2.02
N LYS A 120 5.81 -20.52 -1.00
CA LYS A 120 4.44 -20.66 -0.46
C LYS A 120 3.74 -19.33 -0.45
N SER A 121 2.42 -19.36 -0.51
CA SER A 121 1.58 -18.18 -0.52
C SER A 121 0.46 -18.31 0.51
N TYR A 122 0.10 -17.20 1.13
CA TYR A 122 -0.80 -17.15 2.29
C TYR A 122 -1.73 -15.93 2.21
N ASP A 123 -3.00 -16.15 2.59
CA ASP A 123 -4.05 -15.12 2.73
C ASP A 123 -4.68 -15.20 4.13
N ASN A 124 -3.89 -14.92 5.17
CA ASN A 124 -4.32 -15.00 6.58
C ASN A 124 -4.06 -13.68 7.31
N ASP A 125 -4.64 -13.50 8.49
CA ASP A 125 -4.34 -12.32 9.33
C ASP A 125 -3.06 -12.49 10.15
N ILE A 126 -2.60 -13.74 10.29
CA ILE A 126 -1.39 -14.15 10.99
C ILE A 126 -0.61 -15.11 10.07
N PHE A 127 0.68 -14.84 9.92
CA PHE A 127 1.60 -15.64 9.11
C PHE A 127 2.75 -16.11 9.99
N SER A 128 3.02 -17.41 10.01
CA SER A 128 4.16 -17.99 10.73
C SER A 128 5.12 -18.59 9.70
N LEU A 129 6.27 -17.93 9.54
CA LEU A 129 7.30 -18.24 8.56
C LEU A 129 8.61 -18.58 9.28
N THR A 130 9.60 -19.08 8.55
CA THR A 130 10.90 -19.45 9.12
C THR A 130 12.03 -18.99 8.22
N THR A 131 13.05 -18.35 8.82
CA THR A 131 14.28 -18.00 8.09
C THR A 131 15.03 -19.26 7.64
N ASN A 132 15.76 -19.18 6.53
CA ASN A 132 16.50 -20.30 5.98
C ASN A 132 17.84 -20.56 6.74
N ILE A 133 18.65 -21.47 6.19
CA ILE A 133 19.98 -21.83 6.73
C ILE A 133 20.98 -20.65 6.79
N ASN A 134 20.72 -19.57 6.05
CA ASN A 134 21.52 -18.35 6.07
C ASN A 134 20.98 -17.29 7.05
N GLY A 135 19.90 -17.59 7.77
CA GLY A 135 19.21 -16.64 8.65
C GLY A 135 18.44 -15.56 7.91
N GLU A 136 18.08 -15.82 6.65
CA GLU A 136 17.34 -14.91 5.78
C GLU A 136 15.92 -15.42 5.52
N LEU A 137 14.95 -14.50 5.40
CA LEU A 137 13.62 -14.76 4.89
C LEU A 137 13.26 -13.67 3.86
N ARG A 138 13.04 -14.07 2.62
CA ARG A 138 12.53 -13.21 1.54
C ARG A 138 11.02 -13.38 1.41
N ILE A 139 10.29 -12.27 1.43
CA ILE A 139 8.83 -12.24 1.24
C ILE A 139 8.43 -11.13 0.27
N ALA A 140 7.29 -11.31 -0.40
CA ALA A 140 6.58 -10.24 -1.08
C ALA A 140 5.26 -9.98 -0.35
N ILE A 141 4.97 -8.70 -0.05
CA ILE A 141 3.72 -8.28 0.58
C ILE A 141 2.90 -7.47 -0.40
N SER A 142 1.63 -7.81 -0.60
CA SER A 142 0.69 -7.09 -1.48
C SER A 142 -0.70 -6.95 -0.85
N ASP A 143 -1.53 -6.09 -1.42
CA ASP A 143 -2.94 -5.92 -1.04
C ASP A 143 -3.83 -5.88 -2.30
N PRO A 144 -3.99 -7.02 -3.01
CA PRO A 144 -4.64 -7.07 -4.33
C PRO A 144 -6.12 -6.64 -4.31
N HIS A 145 -6.75 -6.71 -3.14
CA HIS A 145 -8.14 -6.30 -2.91
C HIS A 145 -8.22 -5.07 -1.99
N GLY A 146 -7.10 -4.37 -1.81
CA GLY A 146 -7.02 -3.16 -1.00
C GLY A 146 -7.84 -2.02 -1.59
N ILE A 147 -8.32 -1.15 -0.71
CA ILE A 147 -9.15 0.01 -1.09
C ILE A 147 -8.42 1.35 -0.96
N GLY A 148 -7.09 1.33 -0.76
CA GLY A 148 -6.29 2.55 -0.62
C GLY A 148 -5.96 2.89 0.83
N VAL A 149 -5.36 1.97 1.58
CA VAL A 149 -5.13 2.13 3.02
C VAL A 149 -3.65 2.09 3.39
N ARG A 150 -3.35 2.63 4.57
CA ARG A 150 -2.12 2.38 5.31
C ARG A 150 -2.36 1.23 6.29
N THR A 151 -1.67 0.12 6.06
CA THR A 151 -1.73 -1.08 6.90
C THR A 151 -0.51 -1.15 7.80
N THR A 152 -0.72 -1.22 9.12
CA THR A 152 0.32 -1.48 10.10
C THR A 152 0.48 -2.98 10.30
N LEU A 153 1.68 -3.49 10.02
CA LEU A 153 2.05 -4.87 10.31
C LEU A 153 2.98 -4.92 11.52
N GLU A 154 2.78 -5.93 12.36
CA GLU A 154 3.70 -6.31 13.42
C GLU A 154 4.44 -7.57 13.00
N ILE A 155 5.78 -7.52 13.05
CA ILE A 155 6.66 -8.65 12.75
C ILE A 155 7.43 -9.00 14.01
N SER A 156 7.31 -10.24 14.48
CA SER A 156 8.07 -10.76 15.60
C SER A 156 9.03 -11.88 15.18
N ALA A 157 10.15 -12.00 15.90
CA ALA A 157 11.10 -13.10 15.76
C ALA A 157 11.17 -13.91 17.05
N ASN A 158 10.83 -15.21 16.98
CA ASN A 158 10.71 -16.16 18.11
C ASN A 158 9.93 -15.58 19.33
N ASN A 159 9.03 -14.62 19.12
CA ASN A 159 8.32 -13.90 20.19
C ASN A 159 9.21 -13.13 21.19
N TYR A 160 10.47 -12.85 20.86
CA TYR A 160 11.39 -12.07 21.70
C TYR A 160 11.55 -10.62 21.24
N ILE A 161 11.60 -10.41 19.91
CA ILE A 161 11.77 -9.08 19.32
C ILE A 161 10.59 -8.81 18.41
N THR A 162 10.05 -7.60 18.49
CA THR A 162 8.92 -7.16 17.67
C THR A 162 9.23 -5.83 17.01
N LYS A 163 8.89 -5.70 15.72
CA LYS A 163 8.93 -4.45 14.97
C LYS A 163 7.59 -4.18 14.31
N LYS A 164 7.25 -2.89 14.17
CA LYS A 164 6.07 -2.45 13.44
C LYS A 164 6.48 -1.70 12.19
N ILE A 165 5.84 -2.00 11.07
CA ILE A 165 6.01 -1.29 9.81
C ILE A 165 4.65 -0.80 9.32
N ASN A 166 4.65 0.31 8.58
CA ASN A 166 3.46 0.83 7.92
C ASN A 166 3.66 0.70 6.41
N LEU A 167 2.74 0.02 5.74
CA LEU A 167 2.70 -0.14 4.30
C LEU A 167 1.52 0.65 3.75
N ILE A 168 1.67 1.29 2.59
CA ILE A 168 0.57 1.95 1.89
C ILE A 168 0.39 1.28 0.52
N PHE A 169 -0.79 0.74 0.27
CA PHE A 169 -1.19 0.27 -1.05
C PHE A 169 -2.21 1.24 -1.62
N THR A 170 -1.82 1.95 -2.68
CA THR A 170 -2.62 3.01 -3.31
C THR A 170 -3.58 2.44 -4.36
N VAL A 171 -4.77 3.05 -4.49
CA VAL A 171 -5.77 2.71 -5.52
C VAL A 171 -5.88 3.77 -6.61
N SER A 172 -6.22 3.35 -7.84
CA SER A 172 -6.41 4.27 -8.96
C SER A 172 -7.66 5.14 -8.81
N THR A 173 -8.65 4.70 -8.03
CA THR A 173 -9.96 5.36 -7.87
C THR A 173 -9.98 6.47 -6.82
N SER A 174 -8.82 6.81 -6.24
CA SER A 174 -8.65 7.95 -5.34
C SER A 174 -7.50 8.84 -5.81
N PRO A 175 -7.62 10.16 -5.74
CA PRO A 175 -6.55 11.06 -6.14
C PRO A 175 -5.44 11.13 -5.09
N ASN A 176 -4.22 11.45 -5.55
CA ASN A 176 -3.08 11.58 -4.65
C ASN A 176 -2.98 12.99 -4.04
N THR A 177 -3.97 13.36 -3.22
CA THR A 177 -4.06 14.67 -2.57
C THR A 177 -4.31 14.51 -1.06
N LEU A 178 -3.88 15.47 -0.25
CA LEU A 178 -4.17 15.45 1.20
C LEU A 178 -5.67 15.56 1.51
N HIS A 179 -6.48 15.96 0.52
CA HIS A 179 -7.92 16.09 0.62
C HIS A 179 -8.70 14.79 0.33
N ALA A 180 -8.03 13.74 -0.17
CA ALA A 180 -8.64 12.45 -0.43
C ALA A 180 -8.85 11.66 0.87
N LYS A 181 -9.92 10.86 0.91
CA LYS A 181 -10.18 9.94 2.02
C LYS A 181 -9.22 8.76 1.96
N MET A 182 -8.94 8.21 0.78
CA MET A 182 -8.05 7.06 0.62
C MET A 182 -6.65 7.46 0.14
N TYR A 183 -5.69 6.55 0.31
CA TYR A 183 -4.42 6.64 -0.38
C TYR A 183 -4.60 6.21 -1.83
N GLY A 184 -4.37 7.15 -2.74
CA GLY A 184 -4.62 6.92 -4.16
C GLY A 184 -3.51 7.36 -5.09
N HIS A 185 -3.67 7.01 -6.36
CA HIS A 185 -2.80 7.38 -7.48
C HIS A 185 -3.62 7.68 -8.76
N MET A 186 -4.86 8.13 -8.62
CA MET A 186 -5.68 8.59 -9.75
C MET A 186 -4.92 9.59 -10.60
N THR A 187 -5.09 9.48 -11.91
CA THR A 187 -4.52 10.44 -12.84
C THR A 187 -5.25 11.78 -12.69
N ASP A 188 -4.53 12.86 -12.41
CA ASP A 188 -5.17 14.17 -12.17
C ASP A 188 -5.67 14.84 -13.47
N PHE A 189 -5.05 14.53 -14.60
CA PHE A 189 -5.42 15.13 -15.89
C PHE A 189 -5.14 14.20 -17.07
N LEU A 190 -5.92 14.37 -18.13
CA LEU A 190 -5.76 13.67 -19.40
C LEU A 190 -5.63 14.67 -20.54
N PHE A 191 -4.86 14.31 -21.57
CA PHE A 191 -4.66 15.14 -22.75
C PHE A 191 -5.40 14.56 -23.95
N VAL A 192 -6.20 15.39 -24.62
CA VAL A 192 -6.81 15.06 -25.91
C VAL A 192 -6.59 16.24 -26.84
N ASN A 193 -6.01 15.98 -28.02
CA ASN A 193 -5.73 17.01 -29.04
C ASN A 193 -4.94 18.23 -28.52
N GLY A 194 -3.94 18.01 -27.65
CA GLY A 194 -3.13 19.10 -27.07
C GLY A 194 -3.86 19.94 -26.02
N VAL A 195 -4.96 19.42 -25.48
CA VAL A 195 -5.77 20.10 -24.47
C VAL A 195 -5.85 19.26 -23.21
N LYS A 196 -5.62 19.88 -22.06
CA LYS A 196 -5.62 19.25 -20.74
C LYS A 196 -7.03 19.29 -20.13
N PHE A 197 -7.55 18.14 -19.76
CA PHE A 197 -8.78 17.96 -19.00
C PHE A 197 -8.45 17.51 -17.59
N GLU A 198 -8.99 18.18 -16.59
CA GLU A 198 -8.85 17.81 -15.18
C GLU A 198 -9.93 16.80 -14.77
N ARG A 199 -9.57 15.88 -13.88
CA ARG A 199 -10.51 14.96 -13.24
C ARG A 199 -11.64 15.70 -12.53
N PRO A 200 -12.77 15.04 -12.21
CA PRO A 200 -13.73 15.55 -11.24
C PRO A 200 -13.07 15.98 -9.93
N VAL A 201 -13.62 17.00 -9.30
CA VAL A 201 -13.07 17.55 -8.05
C VAL A 201 -13.71 16.90 -6.83
N LEU A 202 -12.92 16.69 -5.78
CA LEU A 202 -13.44 16.26 -4.49
C LEU A 202 -14.18 17.40 -3.79
N ALA A 203 -15.19 17.07 -2.98
CA ALA A 203 -15.92 18.04 -2.16
C ALA A 203 -15.02 18.75 -1.13
N SER A 204 -13.99 18.06 -0.63
CA SER A 204 -12.96 18.60 0.25
C SER A 204 -12.01 19.58 -0.45
N GLU A 205 -11.84 19.46 -1.77
CA GLU A 205 -11.04 20.39 -2.59
C GLU A 205 -11.89 21.60 -3.01
N ARG A 206 -13.15 21.36 -3.41
CA ARG A 206 -14.14 22.39 -3.73
C ARG A 206 -15.53 21.85 -3.49
N LEU A 207 -16.24 22.41 -2.51
CA LEU A 207 -17.65 22.08 -2.31
C LEU A 207 -18.49 22.55 -3.51
N GLY A 208 -19.19 21.61 -4.15
CA GLY A 208 -20.15 21.88 -5.22
C GLY A 208 -21.59 22.01 -4.71
N ASP A 209 -22.54 22.03 -5.64
CA ASP A 209 -23.98 22.12 -5.37
C ASP A 209 -24.55 20.80 -4.83
N GLN A 210 -23.91 19.68 -5.15
CA GLN A 210 -24.23 18.37 -4.59
C GLN A 210 -22.94 17.58 -4.34
N VAL A 211 -22.92 16.86 -3.22
CA VAL A 211 -21.88 15.89 -2.91
C VAL A 211 -22.38 14.49 -3.24
N PHE A 212 -21.55 13.72 -3.93
CA PHE A 212 -21.82 12.35 -4.29
C PHE A 212 -20.74 11.43 -3.75
N HIS A 213 -21.16 10.46 -2.95
CA HIS A 213 -20.25 9.46 -2.40
C HIS A 213 -20.06 8.33 -3.39
N TYR A 214 -18.82 8.09 -3.82
CA TYR A 214 -18.47 6.99 -4.70
C TYR A 214 -17.02 6.56 -4.56
N LEU A 215 -16.79 5.24 -4.55
CA LEU A 215 -15.46 4.62 -4.41
C LEU A 215 -14.65 5.19 -3.23
N ASN A 216 -15.31 5.32 -2.08
CA ASN A 216 -14.76 5.84 -0.83
C ASN A 216 -14.38 7.32 -0.85
N GLU A 217 -14.70 8.06 -1.90
CA GLU A 217 -14.46 9.50 -2.01
C GLU A 217 -15.78 10.28 -2.10
N ASP A 218 -15.72 11.56 -1.75
CA ASP A 218 -16.85 12.48 -1.88
C ASP A 218 -16.56 13.46 -3.01
N TRP A 219 -17.30 13.34 -4.11
CA TRP A 219 -17.10 14.11 -5.33
C TRP A 219 -18.13 15.24 -5.44
N SER A 220 -17.71 16.39 -5.97
CA SER A 220 -18.60 17.52 -6.21
C SER A 220 -19.23 17.48 -7.59
N LYS A 221 -20.53 17.81 -7.63
CA LYS A 221 -21.27 18.14 -8.84
C LYS A 221 -21.78 19.58 -8.77
N PHE A 222 -22.02 20.18 -9.93
CA PHE A 222 -22.28 21.61 -10.04
C PHE A 222 -23.48 21.91 -10.94
N THR A 223 -24.21 22.96 -10.58
CA THR A 223 -24.97 23.79 -11.51
C THR A 223 -24.04 24.41 -12.55
N TRP A 224 -24.59 24.82 -13.69
CA TRP A 224 -23.76 25.28 -14.80
C TRP A 224 -22.89 26.48 -14.40
N TYR A 225 -23.48 27.51 -13.77
CA TYR A 225 -22.76 28.72 -13.35
C TYR A 225 -21.70 28.44 -12.30
N ASN A 226 -21.98 27.59 -11.31
CA ASN A 226 -21.00 27.25 -10.28
C ASN A 226 -19.86 26.38 -10.83
N GLY A 227 -20.16 25.52 -11.81
CA GLY A 227 -19.16 24.76 -12.54
C GLY A 227 -18.25 25.66 -13.39
N GLU A 228 -18.83 26.63 -14.09
CA GLU A 228 -18.09 27.63 -14.86
C GLU A 228 -17.19 28.48 -13.96
N ALA A 229 -17.73 28.96 -12.82
CA ALA A 229 -16.98 29.74 -11.84
C ALA A 229 -15.84 28.91 -11.22
N TYR A 230 -16.06 27.61 -10.96
CA TYR A 230 -15.03 26.70 -10.49
C TYR A 230 -13.88 26.55 -11.49
N CYS A 231 -14.17 26.34 -12.78
CA CYS A 231 -13.09 26.27 -13.76
C CYS A 231 -12.35 27.60 -13.92
N LYS A 232 -13.07 28.74 -13.94
CA LYS A 232 -12.46 30.07 -14.04
C LYS A 232 -11.50 30.37 -12.88
N SER A 233 -11.82 29.95 -11.64
CA SER A 233 -10.93 30.16 -10.49
C SER A 233 -9.62 29.39 -10.57
N ARG A 234 -9.51 28.44 -11.50
CA ARG A 234 -8.31 27.63 -11.79
C ARG A 234 -7.64 28.02 -13.10
N ASN A 235 -7.91 29.22 -13.64
CA ASN A 235 -7.48 29.65 -14.97
C ASN A 235 -7.86 28.63 -16.07
N ALA A 236 -9.00 27.97 -15.91
CA ALA A 236 -9.55 27.00 -16.84
C ALA A 236 -10.95 27.44 -17.29
N ARG A 237 -11.57 26.64 -18.16
CA ARG A 237 -12.99 26.81 -18.55
C ARG A 237 -13.69 25.47 -18.69
N LEU A 238 -15.01 25.52 -18.79
CA LEU A 238 -15.76 24.37 -19.31
C LEU A 238 -15.35 24.11 -20.78
N PRO A 239 -15.25 22.84 -21.20
CA PRO A 239 -15.03 22.49 -22.60
C PRO A 239 -16.26 22.85 -23.43
N THR A 240 -16.06 23.20 -24.70
CA THR A 240 -17.17 23.27 -25.65
C THR A 240 -17.74 21.86 -25.89
N LYS A 241 -18.95 21.79 -26.45
CA LYS A 241 -19.59 20.52 -26.82
C LYS A 241 -18.67 19.66 -27.70
N ASP A 242 -18.03 20.24 -28.71
CA ASP A 242 -17.18 19.49 -29.63
C ASP A 242 -15.88 19.02 -28.95
N GLU A 243 -15.25 19.86 -28.13
CA GLU A 243 -14.05 19.49 -27.35
C GLU A 243 -14.35 18.35 -26.35
N LEU A 244 -15.48 18.41 -25.65
CA LEU A 244 -15.87 17.35 -24.71
C LEU A 244 -16.29 16.06 -25.44
N PHE A 245 -16.91 16.17 -26.62
CA PHE A 245 -17.26 15.01 -27.42
C PHE A 245 -16.03 14.32 -28.00
N ASP A 246 -15.02 15.09 -28.42
CA ASP A 246 -13.72 14.53 -28.83
C ASP A 246 -12.99 13.88 -27.65
N PHE A 247 -13.09 14.45 -26.45
CA PHE A 247 -12.60 13.80 -25.23
C PHE A 247 -13.30 12.46 -25.00
N TYR A 248 -14.63 12.42 -25.07
CA TYR A 248 -15.42 11.20 -24.91
C TYR A 248 -15.03 10.11 -25.93
N LYS A 249 -14.80 10.47 -27.20
CA LYS A 249 -14.38 9.51 -28.23
C LYS A 249 -13.04 8.83 -27.92
N ASN A 250 -12.15 9.54 -27.24
CA ASN A 250 -10.87 8.99 -26.79
C ASN A 250 -11.00 8.26 -25.45
N HIS A 251 -11.95 8.68 -24.60
CA HIS A 251 -12.15 8.18 -23.24
C HIS A 251 -13.63 8.07 -22.88
N SER A 252 -14.21 6.89 -23.09
CA SER A 252 -15.58 6.58 -22.63
C SER A 252 -15.69 6.58 -21.10
N GLY A 253 -16.90 6.66 -20.53
CA GLY A 253 -17.07 6.65 -19.06
C GLY A 253 -16.46 5.42 -18.36
N ASN A 254 -16.67 4.23 -18.92
CA ASN A 254 -16.10 3.00 -18.37
C ASN A 254 -14.56 2.97 -18.49
N ASP A 255 -14.01 3.47 -19.60
CA ASP A 255 -12.56 3.60 -19.81
C ASP A 255 -11.92 4.55 -18.78
N LEU A 256 -12.57 5.68 -18.53
CA LEU A 256 -12.16 6.66 -17.53
C LEU A 256 -12.05 6.05 -16.13
N LEU A 257 -13.00 5.20 -15.73
CA LEU A 257 -12.92 4.50 -14.46
C LEU A 257 -11.84 3.41 -14.46
N SER A 258 -11.83 2.52 -15.45
CA SER A 258 -10.95 1.34 -15.43
C SER A 258 -9.48 1.69 -15.58
N ASN A 259 -9.16 2.67 -16.43
CA ASN A 259 -7.78 2.98 -16.81
C ASN A 259 -7.22 4.18 -16.06
N TYR A 260 -8.08 5.13 -15.65
CA TYR A 260 -7.65 6.38 -15.05
C TYR A 260 -8.22 6.64 -13.66
N GLY A 261 -9.20 5.84 -13.23
CA GLY A 261 -9.84 5.92 -11.92
C GLY A 261 -10.91 7.01 -11.78
N TRP A 262 -11.21 7.76 -12.84
CA TRP A 262 -12.18 8.84 -12.76
C TRP A 262 -13.60 8.27 -12.55
N PRO A 263 -14.43 8.85 -11.69
CA PRO A 263 -15.70 8.26 -11.23
C PRO A 263 -16.83 8.35 -12.27
N MET A 264 -16.54 8.19 -13.57
CA MET A 264 -17.46 8.40 -14.68
C MET A 264 -18.35 7.18 -14.95
N VAL A 265 -19.18 6.83 -13.96
CA VAL A 265 -20.20 5.79 -14.04
C VAL A 265 -21.49 6.23 -13.32
N ASP A 266 -22.60 5.57 -13.65
CA ASP A 266 -23.92 5.84 -13.06
C ASP A 266 -24.27 7.36 -13.00
N ARG A 267 -24.44 7.92 -11.80
CA ARG A 267 -24.89 9.31 -11.56
C ARG A 267 -23.84 10.38 -11.85
N PHE A 268 -22.64 10.00 -12.27
CA PHE A 268 -21.55 10.91 -12.65
C PHE A 268 -21.40 11.12 -14.16
N ASN A 269 -22.13 10.36 -14.98
CA ASN A 269 -21.93 10.33 -16.42
C ASN A 269 -22.34 11.61 -17.16
N LEU A 270 -23.10 12.50 -16.55
CA LEU A 270 -23.55 13.73 -17.18
C LEU A 270 -22.52 14.82 -16.94
N VAL A 271 -21.93 15.37 -18.01
CA VAL A 271 -20.85 16.37 -17.93
C VAL A 271 -21.23 17.64 -18.67
N TRP A 272 -21.12 18.78 -17.99
CA TRP A 272 -21.42 20.10 -18.56
C TRP A 272 -20.48 20.50 -19.69
N THR A 273 -21.04 21.20 -20.69
CA THR A 273 -20.26 21.94 -21.70
C THR A 273 -20.48 23.44 -21.55
N SER A 274 -19.60 24.24 -22.15
CA SER A 274 -19.76 25.70 -22.25
C SER A 274 -20.70 26.12 -23.38
N THR A 275 -21.10 25.22 -24.28
CA THR A 275 -21.84 25.58 -25.50
C THR A 275 -23.30 25.92 -25.17
N PRO A 276 -23.72 27.19 -25.36
CA PRO A 276 -25.09 27.59 -25.08
C PRO A 276 -26.04 27.08 -26.17
N ILE A 277 -27.30 26.93 -25.80
CA ILE A 277 -28.40 26.69 -26.73
C ILE A 277 -29.22 27.98 -26.78
N ILE A 278 -29.29 28.58 -27.97
CA ILE A 278 -30.16 29.73 -28.19
C ILE A 278 -31.60 29.21 -28.24
N ASN A 279 -32.38 29.52 -27.22
CA ASN A 279 -33.80 29.19 -27.18
C ASN A 279 -34.62 30.42 -26.83
N MET A 280 -35.39 30.95 -27.80
CA MET A 280 -36.25 32.12 -27.60
C MET A 280 -37.46 31.87 -26.70
N TYR A 281 -37.74 30.62 -26.32
CA TYR A 281 -38.98 30.24 -25.61
C TYR A 281 -38.78 29.81 -24.16
N PHE A 282 -37.54 29.74 -23.66
CA PHE A 282 -37.26 29.35 -22.28
C PHE A 282 -36.66 30.52 -21.51
N PRO A 283 -37.13 30.78 -20.27
CA PRO A 283 -36.62 31.88 -19.45
C PRO A 283 -35.19 31.63 -18.95
N ASP A 284 -34.81 30.37 -18.76
CA ASP A 284 -33.49 29.98 -18.28
C ASP A 284 -32.56 29.61 -19.44
N PRO A 285 -31.29 30.08 -19.44
CA PRO A 285 -30.30 29.67 -20.43
C PRO A 285 -30.09 28.15 -20.41
N LEU A 286 -30.03 27.55 -21.58
CA LEU A 286 -29.77 26.13 -21.77
C LEU A 286 -28.34 25.93 -22.24
N HIS A 287 -27.70 24.87 -21.77
CA HIS A 287 -26.39 24.43 -22.25
C HIS A 287 -26.43 22.96 -22.61
N PHE A 288 -25.54 22.56 -23.54
CA PHE A 288 -25.36 21.15 -23.82
C PHE A 288 -24.63 20.45 -22.66
N TYR A 289 -25.00 19.21 -22.40
CA TYR A 289 -24.20 18.26 -21.62
C TYR A 289 -24.02 16.97 -22.43
N ILE A 290 -23.01 16.19 -22.07
CA ILE A 290 -22.73 14.89 -22.69
C ILE A 290 -22.92 13.80 -21.65
N ASN A 291 -23.60 12.73 -22.03
CA ASN A 291 -23.73 11.52 -21.24
C ASN A 291 -22.62 10.52 -21.60
N PHE A 292 -21.67 10.35 -20.69
CA PHE A 292 -20.50 9.49 -20.85
C PHE A 292 -20.83 7.98 -20.83
N LEU A 293 -22.08 7.60 -20.56
CA LEU A 293 -22.52 6.20 -20.67
C LEU A 293 -22.80 5.79 -22.13
N ASN A 294 -23.39 6.69 -22.91
CA ASN A 294 -23.99 6.35 -24.20
C ASN A 294 -23.69 7.36 -25.31
N SER A 295 -22.85 8.37 -25.06
CA SER A 295 -22.46 9.44 -25.98
C SER A 295 -23.54 10.48 -26.30
N ASP A 296 -24.70 10.41 -25.66
CA ASP A 296 -25.81 11.31 -25.96
C ASP A 296 -25.44 12.75 -25.63
N ILE A 297 -25.76 13.65 -26.56
CA ILE A 297 -25.63 15.09 -26.39
C ILE A 297 -27.04 15.63 -26.14
N GLU A 298 -27.26 16.15 -24.94
CA GLU A 298 -28.56 16.58 -24.47
C GLU A 298 -28.51 18.02 -23.96
N LYS A 299 -29.68 18.57 -23.60
CA LYS A 299 -29.84 19.96 -23.13
C LYS A 299 -30.23 19.99 -21.66
N GLY A 300 -29.51 20.78 -20.88
CA GLY A 300 -29.81 21.00 -19.46
C GLY A 300 -30.12 22.47 -19.18
N ILE A 301 -31.05 22.72 -18.26
CA ILE A 301 -31.23 24.04 -17.65
C ILE A 301 -30.09 24.29 -16.66
N THR A 302 -29.69 25.56 -16.50
CA THR A 302 -28.52 25.91 -15.69
C THR A 302 -28.59 25.47 -14.21
N SER A 303 -29.79 25.17 -13.70
CA SER A 303 -30.03 24.64 -12.35
C SER A 303 -29.87 23.12 -12.22
N ASN A 304 -29.73 22.37 -13.32
CA ASN A 304 -29.38 20.96 -13.25
C ASN A 304 -27.98 20.78 -12.62
N ILE A 305 -27.75 19.65 -11.95
CA ILE A 305 -26.49 19.39 -11.23
C ILE A 305 -25.74 18.24 -11.90
N PHE A 306 -24.64 18.55 -12.58
CA PHE A 306 -23.84 17.61 -13.36
C PHE A 306 -22.34 17.68 -13.00
N THR A 307 -21.58 16.72 -13.51
CA THR A 307 -20.13 16.67 -13.36
C THR A 307 -19.48 17.76 -14.20
N VAL A 308 -18.32 18.24 -13.77
CA VAL A 308 -17.54 19.27 -14.46
C VAL A 308 -16.14 18.74 -14.73
N PHE A 309 -15.70 18.84 -15.99
CA PHE A 309 -14.29 18.78 -16.34
C PHE A 309 -13.82 20.20 -16.64
N CYS A 310 -12.72 20.61 -16.00
CA CYS A 310 -12.09 21.87 -16.32
C CYS A 310 -11.01 21.64 -17.37
N MET A 311 -11.00 22.52 -18.36
CA MET A 311 -10.17 22.41 -19.54
C MET A 311 -9.21 23.59 -19.62
N GLN A 312 -7.92 23.30 -19.77
CA GLN A 312 -6.86 24.26 -20.00
C GLN A 312 -6.22 23.95 -21.35
N LYS A 313 -6.09 24.95 -22.22
CA LYS A 313 -5.23 24.81 -23.39
C LYS A 313 -3.78 24.94 -22.92
N ASP A 314 -2.89 24.10 -23.45
CA ASP A 314 -1.46 24.33 -23.25
C ASP A 314 -1.13 25.73 -23.79
N ASN A 315 -0.60 26.58 -22.91
CA ASN A 315 0.04 27.80 -23.34
C ASN A 315 1.42 27.37 -23.83
N ASP A 316 1.57 27.16 -25.13
CA ASP A 316 2.90 27.16 -25.77
C ASP A 316 3.66 28.46 -25.42
#